data_AF-A0A6I9NEX2-F1
#
_entry.id   AF-A0A6I9NEX2-F1
#
_cell.length_a   1.000
_cell.length_b   1.000
_cell.length_c   1.000
_cell.angle_alpha   90.00
_cell.angle_beta   90.00
_cell.angle_gamma   90.00
#
_symmetry.space_group_name_H-M   'P 1'
#
loop_
_entity.id
_entity.type
_entity.pdbx_description
1 polymer ?
#
loop_
_entity_poly.entity_id
_entity_poly.type
_entity_poly.pdbx_seq_one_letter_code
_entity_poly.pdbx_strand_id
1 'polypeptide(L)'
;LRLPVGYHGRASSVVVSRTPIRRPSGQMRPDQTKPPVFGPSKQLDIELEMAFFVGGGNQLGEPIPIEKAHEHIFGMVLMNDWSARDIQAWEYVPLGPFLGKNFGTTISPWVIPMEALLPFAEPNAIQVSTAVL
;
A
#
# COMPACT_ATOMS: atom_id res chain seq x y z
N LEU A 1 -4.83 16.11 8.41
CA LEU A 1 -4.79 14.71 8.88
C LEU A 1 -3.84 14.63 10.07
N ARG A 2 -4.20 13.93 11.15
CA ARG A 2 -3.38 13.84 12.40
C ARG A 2 -2.67 12.49 12.60
N LEU A 3 -2.89 11.52 11.71
CA LEU A 3 -2.30 10.17 11.77
C LEU A 3 -2.06 9.63 10.35
N PRO A 4 -1.06 8.75 10.14
CA PRO A 4 -0.82 8.08 8.86
C PRO A 4 -1.87 6.97 8.65
N VAL A 5 -2.95 7.28 7.94
CA VAL A 5 -4.00 6.29 7.65
C VAL A 5 -3.42 5.18 6.78
N GLY A 6 -3.67 3.93 7.17
CA GLY A 6 -3.25 2.74 6.44
C GLY A 6 -4.25 1.59 6.61
N TYR A 7 -4.05 0.51 5.86
CA TYR A 7 -4.86 -0.70 5.90
C TYR A 7 -3.96 -1.94 5.72
N HIS A 8 -4.46 -3.12 6.08
CA HIS A 8 -3.72 -4.36 5.87
C HIS A 8 -3.82 -4.81 4.40
N GLY A 9 -2.69 -4.88 3.70
CA GLY A 9 -2.60 -5.46 2.36
C GLY A 9 -2.65 -6.99 2.36
N ARG A 10 -2.37 -7.61 1.20
CA ARG A 10 -2.35 -9.08 1.04
C ARG A 10 -0.95 -9.59 0.73
N ALA A 11 -0.27 -10.14 1.74
CA ALA A 11 1.09 -10.66 1.59
C ALA A 11 1.23 -11.78 0.53
N SER A 12 0.21 -12.64 0.39
CA SER A 12 0.29 -13.80 -0.52
C SER A 12 0.36 -13.46 -2.01
N SER A 13 0.03 -12.22 -2.39
CA SER A 13 0.02 -11.76 -3.79
C SER A 13 1.07 -10.69 -4.07
N VAL A 14 2.04 -10.51 -3.16
CA VAL A 14 3.25 -9.74 -3.44
C VAL A 14 4.17 -10.58 -4.32
N VAL A 15 4.52 -10.06 -5.49
CA VAL A 15 5.34 -10.74 -6.50
C VAL A 15 6.54 -9.90 -6.92
N VAL A 16 7.59 -10.56 -7.38
CA VAL A 16 8.79 -9.88 -7.87
C VAL A 16 8.55 -9.23 -9.23
N SER A 17 9.26 -8.12 -9.49
CA SER A 17 9.29 -7.43 -10.78
C SER A 17 9.32 -8.38 -11.98
N ARG A 18 8.56 -8.03 -13.02
CA ARG A 18 8.32 -8.79 -14.26
C ARG A 18 7.41 -10.01 -14.14
N THR A 19 6.89 -10.33 -12.96
CA THR A 19 5.79 -11.31 -12.85
C THR A 19 4.55 -10.78 -13.58
N PRO A 20 4.00 -11.48 -14.58
CA PRO A 20 2.80 -11.02 -15.29
C PRO A 20 1.59 -10.94 -14.36
N ILE A 21 0.90 -9.80 -14.36
CA ILE A 21 -0.34 -9.61 -13.59
C ILE A 21 -1.54 -9.79 -14.51
N ARG A 22 -2.42 -10.74 -14.16
CA ARG A 22 -3.66 -10.98 -14.88
C ARG A 22 -4.71 -9.96 -14.45
N ARG A 23 -5.37 -9.33 -15.43
CA ARG A 23 -6.55 -8.49 -15.17
C ARG A 23 -7.58 -9.26 -14.33
N PRO A 24 -7.98 -8.77 -13.15
CA PRO A 24 -8.93 -9.47 -12.30
C PRO A 24 -10.34 -9.41 -12.90
N SER A 25 -11.12 -10.44 -12.60
CA SER A 25 -12.58 -10.39 -12.75
C SER A 25 -13.21 -10.27 -11.37
N GLY A 26 -14.26 -9.48 -11.25
CA GLY A 26 -14.93 -9.23 -9.98
C GLY A 26 -16.30 -8.61 -10.16
N GLN A 27 -16.95 -8.32 -9.04
CA GLN A 27 -18.20 -7.56 -9.05
C GLN A 27 -17.90 -6.06 -9.18
N MET A 28 -18.68 -5.37 -10.03
CA MET A 28 -18.61 -3.94 -10.24
C MET A 28 -20.03 -3.38 -10.36
N ARG A 29 -20.22 -2.08 -10.09
CA ARG A 29 -21.51 -1.41 -10.27
C ARG A 29 -21.37 -0.14 -11.11
N PRO A 30 -21.30 -0.27 -12.45
CA PRO A 30 -21.13 0.89 -13.34
C PRO A 30 -22.38 1.77 -13.42
N ASP A 31 -23.56 1.21 -13.16
CA ASP A 31 -24.84 1.93 -13.11
C ASP A 31 -25.41 1.81 -11.69
N GLN A 32 -25.51 2.94 -11.00
CA GLN A 32 -26.00 2.98 -9.61
C GLN A 32 -27.49 2.63 -9.51
N THR A 33 -28.25 2.70 -10.61
CA THR A 33 -29.68 2.36 -10.64
C THR A 33 -29.94 0.88 -10.92
N LYS A 34 -28.91 0.10 -11.25
CA LYS A 34 -29.02 -1.33 -11.60
C LYS A 34 -28.25 -2.22 -10.61
N PRO A 35 -28.54 -3.54 -10.58
CA PRO A 35 -27.74 -4.51 -9.85
C PRO A 35 -26.27 -4.54 -10.31
N PRO A 36 -25.32 -4.95 -9.45
CA PRO A 36 -23.93 -5.14 -9.84
C PRO A 36 -23.79 -6.24 -10.90
N VAL A 37 -22.71 -6.16 -11.67
CA VAL A 37 -22.37 -7.11 -12.73
C VAL A 37 -21.03 -7.78 -12.44
N PHE A 38 -20.86 -9.02 -12.89
CA PHE A 38 -19.59 -9.74 -12.80
C PHE A 38 -18.88 -9.72 -14.17
N GLY A 39 -17.56 -9.48 -14.16
CA GLY A 39 -16.76 -9.52 -15.37
C GLY A 39 -15.34 -9.02 -15.15
N PRO A 40 -14.52 -8.93 -16.22
CA PRO A 40 -13.18 -8.36 -16.13
C PRO A 40 -13.26 -6.87 -15.75
N SER A 41 -12.37 -6.44 -14.85
CA SER A 41 -12.23 -5.02 -14.51
C SER A 41 -11.99 -4.19 -15.77
N LYS A 42 -12.65 -3.03 -15.86
CA LYS A 42 -12.54 -2.02 -16.91
C LYS A 42 -11.61 -0.87 -16.51
N GLN A 43 -11.30 -0.73 -15.22
CA GLN A 43 -10.45 0.32 -14.67
C GLN A 43 -9.25 -0.27 -13.92
N LEU A 44 -8.34 -0.89 -14.66
CA LEU A 44 -7.07 -1.41 -14.14
C LEU A 44 -6.02 -0.30 -14.13
N ASP A 45 -5.33 -0.15 -13.00
CA ASP A 45 -4.50 1.00 -12.70
C ASP A 45 -3.23 0.61 -11.94
N ILE A 46 -2.23 1.50 -11.96
CA ILE A 46 -1.01 1.40 -11.16
C ILE A 46 -1.08 2.35 -9.97
N GLU A 47 -0.34 2.02 -8.91
CA GLU A 47 0.00 2.98 -7.86
C GLU A 47 1.51 2.98 -7.68
N LEU A 48 2.16 4.10 -7.97
CA LEU A 48 3.59 4.26 -7.75
C LEU A 48 3.82 4.45 -6.25
N GLU A 49 4.44 3.46 -5.63
CA GLU A 49 4.76 3.45 -4.21
C GLU A 49 6.22 3.08 -3.95
N MET A 50 6.66 3.35 -2.72
CA MET A 50 7.85 2.75 -2.14
C MET A 50 7.45 2.01 -0.87
N ALA A 51 8.10 0.90 -0.61
CA ALA A 51 7.91 0.12 0.61
C ALA A 51 9.24 -0.10 1.31
N PHE A 52 9.20 -0.32 2.63
CA PHE A 52 10.38 -0.70 3.39
C PHE A 52 10.20 -2.06 4.07
N PHE A 53 11.30 -2.78 4.24
CA PHE A 53 11.32 -4.01 5.01
C PHE A 53 11.63 -3.71 6.47
N VAL A 54 10.85 -4.31 7.37
CA VAL A 54 11.13 -4.31 8.81
C VAL A 54 12.25 -5.31 9.09
N GLY A 55 13.34 -4.86 9.71
CA GLY A 55 14.47 -5.71 10.09
C GLY A 55 14.26 -6.33 11.48
N GLY A 56 14.30 -5.49 12.52
CA GLY A 56 13.96 -5.88 13.89
C GLY A 56 12.46 -5.74 14.15
N GLY A 57 11.80 -6.78 14.66
CA GLY A 57 10.42 -6.69 15.11
C GLY A 57 10.29 -6.04 16.50
N ASN A 58 9.09 -6.10 17.05
CA ASN A 58 8.76 -5.75 18.43
C ASN A 58 7.86 -6.85 19.03
N GLN A 59 7.79 -6.95 20.35
CA GLN A 59 6.88 -7.91 20.99
C GLN A 59 5.43 -7.44 20.87
N LEU A 60 4.49 -8.38 20.86
CA LEU A 60 3.07 -8.05 20.83
C LEU A 60 2.68 -7.25 22.08
N GLY A 61 2.12 -6.06 21.88
CA GLY A 61 1.76 -5.14 22.97
C GLY A 61 2.87 -4.17 23.37
N GLU A 62 4.07 -4.25 22.80
CA GLU A 62 5.19 -3.35 23.07
C GLU A 62 5.41 -2.36 21.90
N PRO A 63 5.05 -1.07 22.03
CA PRO A 63 5.25 -0.09 20.96
C PRO A 63 6.73 0.22 20.71
N ILE A 64 7.05 0.59 19.46
CA ILE A 64 8.36 1.16 19.10
C ILE A 64 8.30 2.69 19.28
N PRO A 65 9.10 3.29 20.19
CA PRO A 65 9.21 4.75 20.29
C PRO A 65 9.72 5.36 18.97
N ILE A 66 9.23 6.55 18.62
CA ILE A 66 9.58 7.20 17.34
C ILE A 66 11.08 7.45 17.20
N GLU A 67 11.78 7.71 18.30
CA GLU A 67 13.23 7.90 18.34
C GLU A 67 13.99 6.63 17.93
N LYS A 68 13.39 5.46 18.15
CA LYS A 68 13.96 4.15 17.79
C LYS A 68 13.47 3.63 16.44
N ALA A 69 12.42 4.21 15.86
CA ALA A 69 11.80 3.68 14.64
C ALA A 69 12.81 3.48 13.49
N HIS A 70 13.80 4.35 13.37
CA HIS A 70 14.86 4.26 12.35
C HIS A 70 15.71 2.98 12.47
N GLU A 71 15.88 2.43 13.68
CA GLU A 71 16.64 1.20 13.94
C GLU A 71 15.92 -0.06 13.39
N HIS A 72 14.62 0.04 13.12
CA HIS A 72 13.78 -1.08 12.67
C HIS A 72 13.60 -1.13 11.15
N ILE A 73 14.09 -0.15 10.40
CA ILE A 73 13.93 -0.05 8.94
C ILE A 73 15.19 -0.62 8.26
N PHE A 74 15.08 -1.79 7.63
CA PHE A 74 16.21 -2.43 6.96
C PHE A 74 16.59 -1.72 5.66
N GLY A 75 15.60 -1.48 4.79
CA GLY A 75 15.83 -0.90 3.47
C GLY A 75 14.54 -0.80 2.65
N MET A 76 14.64 -0.19 1.47
CA MET A 76 13.50 0.18 0.64
C MET A 76 13.48 -0.53 -0.72
N VAL A 77 12.28 -0.65 -1.29
CA VAL A 77 12.02 -1.13 -2.65
C VAL A 77 11.04 -0.21 -3.36
N LEU A 78 11.03 -0.27 -4.69
CA LEU A 78 9.92 0.24 -5.49
C LEU A 78 8.75 -0.74 -5.38
N MET A 79 7.52 -0.21 -5.34
CA MET A 79 6.30 -0.99 -5.29
C MET A 79 5.28 -0.45 -6.31
N ASN A 80 4.58 -1.37 -6.98
CA ASN A 80 3.38 -1.07 -7.74
C ASN A 80 2.21 -1.81 -7.10
N ASP A 81 1.30 -1.06 -6.45
CA ASP A 81 0.09 -1.62 -5.84
C ASP A 81 -1.06 -1.62 -6.87
N TRP A 82 -1.09 -2.66 -7.70
CA TRP A 82 -2.04 -2.77 -8.80
C TRP A 82 -3.47 -2.67 -8.30
N SER A 83 -4.27 -1.89 -9.01
CA SER A 83 -5.60 -1.51 -8.53
C SER A 83 -6.65 -1.72 -9.60
N ALA A 84 -7.75 -2.39 -9.24
CA ALA A 84 -8.96 -2.48 -10.05
C ALA A 84 -10.02 -1.54 -9.47
N ARG A 85 -10.05 -0.30 -9.96
CA ARG A 85 -10.78 0.82 -9.34
C ARG A 85 -12.29 0.64 -9.31
N ASP A 86 -12.83 -0.01 -10.33
CA ASP A 86 -14.25 -0.31 -10.45
C ASP A 86 -14.72 -1.41 -9.48
N ILE A 87 -13.88 -2.41 -9.24
CA ILE A 87 -14.10 -3.42 -8.19
C ILE A 87 -13.98 -2.75 -6.82
N GLN A 88 -12.90 -1.98 -6.61
CA GLN A 88 -12.62 -1.28 -5.36
C GLN A 88 -13.77 -0.32 -4.96
N ALA A 89 -14.25 0.51 -5.90
CA ALA A 89 -15.30 1.48 -5.63
C ALA A 89 -16.62 0.82 -5.20
N TRP A 90 -16.89 -0.39 -5.68
CA TRP A 90 -18.08 -1.15 -5.29
C TRP A 90 -17.94 -1.79 -3.91
N GLU A 91 -16.76 -2.30 -3.54
CA GLU A 91 -16.57 -3.11 -2.33
C GLU A 91 -16.12 -2.33 -1.09
N TYR A 92 -15.45 -1.17 -1.24
CA TYR A 92 -14.60 -0.65 -0.16
C TYR A 92 -15.37 -0.07 1.04
N VAL A 93 -16.67 0.22 0.90
CA VAL A 93 -17.46 0.76 2.00
C VAL A 93 -18.10 -0.39 2.78
N PRO A 94 -17.94 -0.46 4.11
CA PRO A 94 -17.17 0.44 4.99
C PRO A 94 -15.74 -0.06 5.33
N LEU A 95 -15.34 -1.24 4.84
CA LEU A 95 -14.21 -2.01 5.39
C LEU A 95 -12.85 -1.72 4.73
N GLY A 96 -12.81 -0.86 3.72
CA GLY A 96 -11.62 -0.52 2.97
C GLY A 96 -11.38 -1.42 1.74
N PRO A 97 -10.31 -1.15 0.97
CA PRO A 97 -10.00 -1.88 -0.26
C PRO A 97 -9.71 -3.37 0.01
N PHE A 98 -10.19 -4.26 -0.87
CA PHE A 98 -10.00 -5.70 -0.72
C PHE A 98 -9.63 -6.40 -2.05
N LEU A 99 -10.60 -6.91 -2.83
CA LEU A 99 -10.36 -7.58 -4.11
C LEU A 99 -9.87 -6.63 -5.20
N GLY A 100 -10.16 -5.34 -5.06
CA GLY A 100 -9.62 -4.28 -5.88
C GLY A 100 -8.11 -4.10 -5.76
N LYS A 101 -7.46 -4.75 -4.79
CA LYS A 101 -6.01 -4.67 -4.50
C LYS A 101 -5.32 -6.03 -4.45
N ASN A 102 -5.97 -7.02 -3.80
CA ASN A 102 -5.32 -8.27 -3.43
C ASN A 102 -4.95 -9.21 -4.60
N PHE A 103 -5.27 -8.85 -5.85
CA PHE A 103 -4.96 -9.64 -7.04
C PHE A 103 -3.50 -9.54 -7.46
N GLY A 104 -2.75 -8.53 -6.99
CA GLY A 104 -1.31 -8.45 -7.22
C GLY A 104 -0.69 -7.14 -6.75
N THR A 105 0.43 -7.25 -6.04
CA THR A 105 1.31 -6.12 -5.73
C THR A 105 2.71 -6.51 -6.22
N THR A 106 3.39 -5.63 -6.97
CA THR A 106 4.73 -5.93 -7.50
C THR A 106 5.79 -5.14 -6.75
N ILE A 107 6.91 -5.77 -6.35
CA ILE A 107 8.06 -5.08 -5.77
C ILE A 107 9.34 -5.27 -6.61
N SER A 108 10.26 -4.29 -6.56
CA SER A 108 11.60 -4.46 -7.13
C SER A 108 12.39 -5.54 -6.37
N PRO A 109 13.27 -6.30 -7.05
CA PRO A 109 13.98 -7.42 -6.43
C PRO A 109 15.09 -7.01 -5.45
N TRP A 110 15.64 -5.81 -5.62
CA TRP A 110 16.77 -5.33 -4.82
C TRP A 110 16.28 -4.40 -3.72
N VAL A 111 16.53 -4.79 -2.48
CA VAL A 111 16.29 -3.96 -1.29
C VAL A 111 17.50 -3.05 -1.10
N ILE A 112 17.28 -1.75 -1.16
CA ILE A 112 18.35 -0.76 -0.95
C ILE A 112 18.43 -0.48 0.55
N PRO A 113 19.55 -0.79 1.22
CA PRO A 113 19.67 -0.61 2.67
C PRO A 113 19.59 0.88 3.04
N MET A 114 19.04 1.19 4.21
CA MET A 114 18.89 2.58 4.65
C MET A 114 20.24 3.32 4.71
N GLU A 115 21.32 2.65 5.07
CA GLU A 115 22.68 3.21 5.06
C GLU A 115 23.07 3.80 3.69
N ALA A 116 22.70 3.12 2.60
CA ALA A 116 22.96 3.60 1.24
C ALA A 116 22.07 4.80 0.85
N LEU A 117 20.93 4.99 1.53
CA LEU A 117 19.99 6.08 1.29
C LEU A 117 20.24 7.30 2.19
N LEU A 118 20.96 7.15 3.31
CA LEU A 118 21.26 8.24 4.25
C LEU A 118 21.89 9.48 3.60
N PRO A 119 22.80 9.38 2.60
CA PRO A 119 23.35 10.57 1.93
C PRO A 119 22.31 11.42 1.20
N PHE A 120 21.10 10.91 0.97
CA PHE A 120 20.00 11.59 0.30
C PHE A 120 18.89 12.01 1.26
N ALA A 121 19.11 11.88 2.58
CA ALA A 121 18.13 12.28 3.58
C ALA A 121 17.98 13.81 3.62
N GLU A 122 16.72 14.26 3.62
CA GLU A 122 16.35 15.66 3.75
C GLU A 122 15.59 15.90 5.07
N PRO A 123 15.56 17.14 5.59
CA PRO A 123 14.74 17.48 6.73
C PRO A 123 13.27 17.10 6.49
N ASN A 124 12.64 16.49 7.50
CA ASN A 124 11.21 16.18 7.45
C ASN A 124 10.38 17.45 7.24
N ALA A 125 9.26 17.32 6.53
CA ALA A 125 8.28 18.39 6.41
C ALA A 125 7.80 18.82 7.79
N ILE A 126 7.80 20.13 8.04
CA ILE A 126 7.31 20.70 9.31
C ILE A 126 5.82 20.38 9.42
N GLN A 127 5.48 19.48 10.34
CA GLN A 127 4.09 19.22 10.69
C GLN A 127 3.59 20.33 11.61
N VAL A 128 2.99 21.36 11.02
CA VAL A 128 2.33 22.42 11.81
C VAL A 128 1.03 21.86 12.35
N SER A 129 0.96 21.71 13.68
CA SER A 129 -0.29 21.47 14.37
C SER A 129 -1.19 22.68 14.15
N THR A 130 -2.17 22.58 13.26
CA THR A 130 -3.34 23.46 13.29
C THR A 130 -4.18 23.06 14.51
N ALA A 131 -3.77 23.57 15.67
CA ALA A 131 -4.68 23.77 16.78
C ALA A 131 -5.66 24.88 16.36
N VAL A 132 -6.71 24.51 15.63
CA VAL A 132 -7.93 25.31 15.56
C VAL A 132 -8.87 24.70 16.58
N LEU A 133 -9.01 25.44 17.69
CA LEU A 133 -10.07 25.46 18.72
C LEU A 133 -10.84 24.16 18.98
#